data_AF-F3B7C8-F1
#
_entry.id   AF-F3B7C8-F1
#
_cell.length_a   1.000
_cell.length_b   1.000
_cell.length_c   1.000
_cell.angle_alpha   90.00
_cell.angle_beta   90.00
_cell.angle_gamma   90.00
#
_symmetry.space_group_name_H-M   'P 1'
#
loop_
_entity.id
_entity.type
_entity.pdbx_description
1 polymer ?
#
loop_
_entity_poly.entity_id
_entity_poly.type
_entity_poly.pdbx_seq_one_letter_code
_entity_poly.pdbx_strand_id
1 'polypeptide(L)'
;MNDNKNIQRQEEQTKEVINEIKKEYTKTADFLEDNTDTQLKIAGELKEELKNNDFDVNIEELNSLKDEITGLKAEIKRLNEMDNISLSSLIAKDIRAVGKSLINLQEKAVGSIKHLYDNMKHQLNYSLTKAQEKFVQVKIGIVKGLVNSMQNFIKEQQKKLNNCLEKLDTLSKEIQKDEEKLNKGNKEEIKQTDNENKDIKASEKASARDNSERSKNKPIKNDDRSSKNIKRKPSVLKTLKENQQKIRLEEKGKAEKTVKKDKGMEI
;
A
#
# COMPACT_ATOMS: atom_id res chain seq x y z
N MET A 1 88.80 6.75 7.32
CA MET A 1 87.96 6.52 8.52
C MET A 1 86.57 7.17 8.44
N ASN A 2 86.27 8.05 7.48
CA ASN A 2 84.96 8.72 7.38
C ASN A 2 83.88 7.85 6.70
N ASP A 3 84.25 6.99 5.74
CA ASP A 3 83.31 6.16 4.98
C ASP A 3 82.63 5.06 5.82
N ASN A 4 83.34 4.52 6.81
CA ASN A 4 82.82 3.43 7.66
C ASN A 4 81.69 3.89 8.60
N LYS A 5 81.74 5.16 9.06
CA LYS A 5 80.64 5.76 9.85
C LYS A 5 79.39 6.02 9.00
N ASN A 6 79.56 6.33 7.72
CA ASN A 6 78.45 6.60 6.82
C ASN A 6 77.69 5.31 6.47
N ILE A 7 78.42 4.19 6.28
CA ILE A 7 77.85 2.86 6.04
C ILE A 7 77.08 2.36 7.27
N GLN A 8 77.65 2.44 8.48
CA GLN A 8 76.94 2.04 9.71
C GLN A 8 75.64 2.81 9.91
N ARG A 9 75.65 4.12 9.65
CA ARG A 9 74.44 4.96 9.74
C ARG A 9 73.37 4.56 8.71
N GLN A 10 73.76 4.20 7.48
CA GLN A 10 72.84 3.69 6.46
C GLN A 10 72.25 2.32 6.84
N GLU A 11 73.05 1.44 7.45
CA GLU A 11 72.59 0.15 7.94
C GLU A 11 71.57 0.29 9.08
N GLU A 12 71.80 1.19 10.03
CA GLU A 12 70.85 1.47 11.13
C GLU A 12 69.54 2.05 10.60
N GLN A 13 69.59 3.04 9.70
CA GLN A 13 68.39 3.61 9.07
C GLN A 13 67.58 2.57 8.30
N THR A 14 68.25 1.69 7.56
CA THR A 14 67.55 0.67 6.77
C THR A 14 66.94 -0.42 7.67
N LYS A 15 67.59 -0.76 8.79
CA LYS A 15 67.01 -1.66 9.81
C LYS A 15 65.74 -1.07 10.42
N GLU A 16 65.73 0.23 10.72
CA GLU A 16 64.56 0.92 11.25
C GLU A 16 63.38 0.87 10.27
N VAL A 17 63.61 1.19 9.00
CA VAL A 17 62.58 1.13 7.94
C VAL A 17 62.04 -0.30 7.76
N ILE A 18 62.90 -1.32 7.79
CA ILE A 18 62.46 -2.72 7.69
C ILE A 18 61.57 -3.11 8.87
N ASN A 19 61.93 -2.70 10.08
CA ASN A 19 61.13 -2.98 11.27
C ASN A 19 59.77 -2.29 11.21
N GLU A 20 59.70 -1.07 10.67
CA GLU A 20 58.44 -0.38 10.41
C GLU A 20 57.57 -1.13 9.40
N ILE A 21 58.15 -1.57 8.27
CA ILE A 21 57.45 -2.37 7.26
C ILE A 21 56.89 -3.67 7.85
N LYS A 22 57.72 -4.42 8.59
CA LYS A 22 57.35 -5.65 9.30
C LYS A 22 56.15 -5.44 10.24
N LYS A 23 56.16 -4.33 10.98
CA LYS A 23 55.07 -3.95 11.88
C LYS A 23 53.79 -3.61 11.13
N GLU A 24 53.88 -2.82 10.06
CA GLU A 24 52.70 -2.48 9.25
C GLU A 24 52.12 -3.70 8.50
N TYR A 25 52.96 -4.64 8.06
CA TYR A 25 52.48 -5.91 7.48
C TYR A 25 51.67 -6.73 8.47
N THR A 26 52.18 -6.87 9.70
CA THR A 26 51.48 -7.59 10.78
C THR A 26 50.11 -6.96 11.04
N LYS A 27 50.09 -5.64 11.27
CA LYS A 27 48.86 -4.86 11.49
C LYS A 27 47.87 -4.96 10.34
N THR A 28 48.35 -4.93 9.10
CA THR A 28 47.50 -5.04 7.90
C THR A 28 46.89 -6.44 7.79
N ALA A 29 47.68 -7.48 8.05
CA ALA A 29 47.20 -8.85 8.00
C ALA A 29 46.15 -9.13 9.11
N ASP A 30 46.38 -8.61 10.32
CA ASP A 30 45.40 -8.66 11.41
C ASP A 30 44.09 -7.94 11.03
N PHE A 31 44.18 -6.75 10.46
CA PHE A 31 43.01 -6.01 9.98
C PHE A 31 42.23 -6.77 8.89
N LEU A 32 42.93 -7.42 7.95
CA LEU A 32 42.30 -8.22 6.90
C LEU A 32 41.56 -9.44 7.48
N GLU A 33 42.15 -10.11 8.47
CA GLU A 33 41.53 -11.24 9.16
C GLU A 33 40.25 -10.80 9.89
N ASP A 34 40.34 -9.77 10.74
CA ASP A 34 39.22 -9.25 11.51
C ASP A 34 38.04 -8.83 10.61
N ASN A 35 38.35 -8.18 9.48
CA ASN A 35 37.35 -7.77 8.51
C ASN A 35 36.74 -8.97 7.78
N THR A 36 37.55 -9.95 7.36
CA THR A 36 37.06 -11.17 6.72
C THR A 36 36.14 -11.96 7.65
N ASP A 37 36.48 -12.03 8.94
CA ASP A 37 35.66 -12.68 9.97
C ASP A 37 34.34 -11.96 10.20
N THR A 38 34.37 -10.62 10.21
CA THR A 38 33.16 -9.81 10.28
C THR A 38 32.25 -10.06 9.08
N GLN A 39 32.81 -10.12 7.87
CA GLN A 39 32.05 -10.41 6.65
C GLN A 39 31.46 -11.82 6.64
N LEU A 40 32.21 -12.83 7.10
CA LEU A 40 31.71 -14.20 7.24
C LEU A 40 30.50 -14.26 8.17
N LYS A 41 30.58 -13.57 9.31
CA LYS A 41 29.46 -13.47 10.24
C LYS A 41 28.24 -12.82 9.59
N ILE A 42 28.42 -11.69 8.91
CA ILE A 42 27.33 -10.98 8.21
C ILE A 42 26.69 -11.89 7.14
N ALA A 43 27.50 -12.54 6.31
CA ALA A 43 27.00 -13.44 5.27
C ALA A 43 26.22 -14.63 5.85
N GLY A 44 26.71 -15.19 6.97
CA GLY A 44 26.03 -16.26 7.70
C GLY A 44 24.68 -15.83 8.29
N GLU A 45 24.63 -14.69 8.99
CA GLU A 45 23.40 -14.13 9.55
C GLU A 45 22.36 -13.86 8.45
N LEU A 46 22.77 -13.25 7.34
CA LEU A 46 21.87 -12.97 6.20
C LEU A 46 21.34 -14.23 5.54
N LYS A 47 22.19 -15.26 5.38
CA LYS A 47 21.78 -16.57 4.85
C LYS A 47 20.67 -17.17 5.71
N GLU A 48 20.82 -17.13 7.02
CA GLU A 48 19.84 -17.67 7.97
C GLU A 48 18.54 -16.86 8.00
N GLU A 49 18.65 -15.53 8.09
CA GLU A 49 17.50 -14.63 8.15
C GLU A 49 16.65 -14.67 6.88
N LEU A 50 17.31 -14.62 5.72
CA LEU A 50 16.64 -14.64 4.42
C LEU A 50 16.28 -16.06 3.97
N LYS A 51 16.80 -17.09 4.65
CA LYS A 51 16.67 -18.51 4.30
C LYS A 51 16.98 -18.76 2.83
N ASN A 52 18.07 -18.16 2.35
CA ASN A 52 18.49 -18.20 0.95
C ASN A 52 19.95 -18.66 0.83
N ASN A 53 20.19 -19.60 -0.07
CA ASN A 53 21.50 -20.16 -0.37
C ASN A 53 22.36 -19.25 -1.26
N ASP A 54 21.83 -18.12 -1.74
CA ASP A 54 22.59 -17.19 -2.60
C ASP A 54 23.84 -16.60 -1.91
N PHE A 55 23.95 -16.67 -0.57
CA PHE A 55 25.14 -16.26 0.17
C PHE A 55 26.23 -17.35 0.26
N ASP A 56 25.96 -18.58 -0.19
CA ASP A 56 26.92 -19.70 -0.09
C ASP A 56 28.23 -19.41 -0.81
N VAL A 57 28.13 -18.82 -2.01
CA VAL A 57 29.29 -18.42 -2.80
C VAL A 57 30.12 -17.36 -2.06
N ASN A 58 29.47 -16.37 -1.44
CA ASN A 58 30.20 -15.37 -0.65
C ASN A 58 30.91 -16.00 0.56
N ILE A 59 30.26 -16.94 1.24
CA ILE A 59 30.84 -17.63 2.40
C ILE A 59 32.05 -18.47 1.97
N GLU A 60 31.96 -19.19 0.85
CA GLU A 60 33.08 -19.97 0.31
C GLU A 60 34.26 -19.06 -0.10
N GLU A 61 33.99 -17.97 -0.83
CA GLU A 61 34.99 -16.98 -1.20
C GLU A 61 35.70 -16.39 0.04
N LEU A 62 34.95 -16.03 1.07
CA LEU A 62 35.49 -15.45 2.29
C LEU A 62 36.29 -16.46 3.13
N ASN A 63 35.87 -17.73 3.18
CA ASN A 63 36.65 -18.78 3.85
C ASN A 63 37.99 -19.02 3.14
N SER A 64 37.99 -19.07 1.81
CA SER A 64 39.22 -19.17 1.02
C SER A 64 40.15 -17.98 1.29
N LEU A 65 39.60 -16.76 1.31
CA LEU A 65 40.36 -15.56 1.65
C LEU A 65 40.96 -15.62 3.06
N LYS A 66 40.20 -16.12 4.05
CA LYS A 66 40.67 -16.30 5.44
C LYS A 66 41.85 -17.26 5.51
N ASP A 67 41.80 -18.37 4.77
CA ASP A 67 42.88 -19.35 4.72
C ASP A 67 44.14 -18.73 4.10
N GLU A 68 44.01 -17.95 3.02
CA GLU A 68 45.14 -17.23 2.42
C GLU A 68 45.75 -16.18 3.36
N ILE A 69 44.92 -15.43 4.10
CA ILE A 69 45.37 -14.45 5.11
C ILE A 69 46.13 -15.16 6.23
N THR A 70 45.63 -16.29 6.70
CA THR A 70 46.28 -17.09 7.75
C THR A 70 47.66 -17.57 7.29
N GLY A 71 47.76 -18.03 6.03
CA GLY A 71 49.03 -18.39 5.41
C GLY A 71 50.02 -17.21 5.34
N LEU A 72 49.55 -16.03 4.93
CA LEU A 72 50.40 -14.83 4.88
C LEU A 72 50.85 -14.38 6.27
N LYS A 73 49.99 -14.46 7.29
CA LYS A 73 50.34 -14.15 8.68
C LYS A 73 51.49 -15.04 9.18
N ALA A 74 51.48 -16.32 8.84
CA ALA A 74 52.57 -17.23 9.18
C ALA A 74 53.89 -16.81 8.50
N GLU A 75 53.85 -16.39 7.24
CA GLU A 75 55.04 -15.91 6.53
C GLU A 75 55.55 -14.57 7.09
N ILE A 76 54.65 -13.64 7.44
CA ILE A 76 55.01 -12.38 8.13
C ILE A 76 55.67 -12.67 9.47
N LYS A 77 55.16 -13.63 10.24
CA LYS A 77 55.76 -14.05 11.51
C LYS A 77 57.18 -14.58 11.31
N ARG A 78 57.38 -15.46 10.31
CA ARG A 78 58.70 -15.97 9.95
C ARG A 78 59.65 -14.84 9.55
N LEU A 79 59.18 -13.87 8.75
CA LEU A 79 59.94 -12.69 8.36
C LEU A 79 60.32 -11.83 9.58
N ASN A 80 59.43 -11.69 10.56
CA ASN A 80 59.68 -10.94 11.78
C ASN A 80 60.76 -11.61 12.66
N GLU A 81 60.76 -12.94 12.73
CA GLU A 81 61.71 -13.74 13.52
C GLU A 81 63.13 -13.78 12.91
N MET A 82 63.30 -13.38 11.65
CA MET A 82 64.63 -13.21 11.03
C MET A 82 65.32 -11.95 11.56
N ASP A 83 65.85 -12.04 12.79
CA ASP A 83 66.71 -11.03 13.41
C ASP A 83 68.20 -11.28 13.12
N ASN A 84 68.97 -10.20 13.00
CA ASN A 84 70.44 -10.16 12.93
C ASN A 84 71.17 -10.61 11.65
N ILE A 85 70.48 -10.90 10.55
CA ILE A 85 71.19 -11.04 9.27
C ILE A 85 71.37 -9.63 8.71
N SER A 86 72.63 -9.18 8.60
CA SER A 86 73.03 -8.00 7.80
C SER A 86 72.15 -7.89 6.58
N LEU A 87 71.62 -6.69 6.28
CA LEU A 87 70.73 -6.32 5.17
C LEU A 87 71.05 -7.02 3.85
N SER A 88 70.77 -8.31 3.80
CA SER A 88 71.14 -9.16 2.69
C SER A 88 70.07 -8.94 1.65
N SER A 89 70.48 -8.98 0.39
CA SER A 89 69.55 -8.93 -0.74
C SER A 89 68.40 -9.95 -0.61
N LEU A 90 68.60 -11.01 0.18
CA LEU A 90 67.61 -12.02 0.52
C LEU A 90 66.47 -11.50 1.40
N ILE A 91 66.74 -10.79 2.49
CA ILE A 91 65.67 -10.22 3.36
C ILE A 91 64.83 -9.20 2.57
N ALA A 92 65.47 -8.34 1.78
CA ALA A 92 64.76 -7.37 0.96
C ALA A 92 63.85 -8.05 -0.10
N LYS A 93 64.27 -9.20 -0.62
CA LYS A 93 63.47 -10.00 -1.56
C LYS A 93 62.25 -10.61 -0.87
N ASP A 94 62.42 -11.16 0.34
CA ASP A 94 61.33 -11.76 1.12
C ASP A 94 60.31 -10.70 1.55
N ILE A 95 60.75 -9.53 2.04
CA ILE A 95 59.88 -8.37 2.35
C ILE A 95 59.04 -7.96 1.13
N ARG A 96 59.66 -7.93 -0.06
CA ARG A 96 58.96 -7.57 -1.30
C ARG A 96 57.94 -8.64 -1.70
N ALA A 97 58.27 -9.92 -1.51
CA ALA A 97 57.35 -11.02 -1.81
C ALA A 97 56.12 -10.98 -0.89
N VAL A 98 56.33 -10.82 0.42
CA VAL A 98 55.26 -10.65 1.40
C VAL A 98 54.40 -9.43 1.08
N GLY A 99 55.02 -8.30 0.72
CA GLY A 99 54.29 -7.09 0.34
C GLY A 99 53.39 -7.27 -0.88
N LYS A 100 53.84 -8.01 -1.90
CA LYS A 100 53.01 -8.32 -3.08
C LYS A 100 51.83 -9.21 -2.72
N SER A 101 52.04 -10.24 -1.90
CA SER A 101 50.96 -11.10 -1.42
C SER A 101 49.94 -10.31 -0.60
N LEU A 102 50.39 -9.37 0.24
CA LEU A 102 49.53 -8.50 1.03
C LEU A 102 48.64 -7.62 0.15
N ILE A 103 49.21 -7.00 -0.90
CA ILE A 103 48.44 -6.20 -1.88
C ILE A 103 47.40 -7.06 -2.59
N ASN A 104 47.78 -8.26 -3.06
CA ASN A 104 46.84 -9.15 -3.73
C ASN A 104 45.68 -9.56 -2.79
N LEU A 105 45.95 -9.80 -1.50
CA LEU A 105 44.91 -10.10 -0.53
C LEU A 105 44.02 -8.89 -0.23
N GLN A 106 44.57 -7.68 -0.20
CA GLN A 106 43.77 -6.46 -0.08
C GLN A 106 42.81 -6.31 -1.28
N GLU A 107 43.29 -6.54 -2.50
CA GLU A 107 42.45 -6.51 -3.71
C GLU A 107 41.33 -7.56 -3.65
N LYS A 108 41.66 -8.80 -3.26
CA LYS A 108 40.67 -9.86 -3.07
C LYS A 108 39.66 -9.50 -1.99
N ALA A 109 40.10 -8.99 -0.84
CA ALA A 109 39.21 -8.58 0.24
C ALA A 109 38.24 -7.49 -0.19
N VAL A 110 38.72 -6.48 -0.93
CA VAL A 110 37.85 -5.44 -1.51
C VAL A 110 36.85 -6.04 -2.50
N GLY A 111 37.28 -7.00 -3.31
CA GLY A 111 36.43 -7.76 -4.22
C GLY A 111 35.31 -8.53 -3.50
N SER A 112 35.67 -9.30 -2.46
CA SER A 112 34.72 -10.06 -1.64
C SER A 112 33.69 -9.15 -0.94
N ILE A 113 34.12 -8.00 -0.42
CA ILE A 113 33.21 -6.98 0.15
C ILE A 113 32.20 -6.53 -0.90
N LYS A 114 32.68 -6.22 -2.11
CA LYS A 114 31.82 -5.76 -3.19
C LYS A 114 30.81 -6.83 -3.58
N HIS A 115 31.24 -8.08 -3.75
CA HIS A 115 30.35 -9.19 -4.07
C HIS A 115 29.29 -9.41 -2.99
N LEU A 116 29.68 -9.39 -1.71
CA LEU A 116 28.75 -9.54 -0.60
C LEU A 116 27.72 -8.41 -0.60
N TYR A 117 28.16 -7.16 -0.77
CA TYR A 117 27.28 -6.00 -0.83
C TYR A 117 26.30 -6.05 -2.00
N ASP A 118 26.78 -6.38 -3.20
CA ASP A 118 25.92 -6.51 -4.38
C ASP A 118 24.87 -7.60 -4.17
N ASN A 119 25.27 -8.74 -3.61
CA ASN A 119 24.33 -9.82 -3.29
C ASN A 119 23.30 -9.39 -2.24
N MET A 120 23.74 -8.76 -1.14
CA MET A 120 22.85 -8.18 -0.12
C MET A 120 21.80 -7.26 -0.75
N LYS A 121 22.23 -6.34 -1.60
CA LYS A 121 21.35 -5.39 -2.28
C LYS A 121 20.32 -6.13 -3.15
N HIS A 122 20.74 -7.12 -3.92
CA HIS A 122 19.85 -7.90 -4.77
C HIS A 122 18.82 -8.69 -3.94
N GLN A 123 19.25 -9.38 -2.89
CA GLN A 123 18.37 -10.22 -2.07
C GLN A 123 17.35 -9.42 -1.27
N LEU A 124 17.78 -8.29 -0.68
CA LEU A 124 16.88 -7.41 0.04
C LEU A 124 15.86 -6.76 -0.89
N ASN A 125 16.28 -6.33 -2.08
CA ASN A 125 15.39 -5.76 -3.07
C ASN A 125 14.35 -6.78 -3.56
N TYR A 126 14.79 -8.00 -3.89
CA TYR A 126 13.88 -9.09 -4.28
C TYR A 126 12.84 -9.40 -3.19
N SER A 127 13.30 -9.54 -1.95
CA SER A 127 12.42 -9.84 -0.80
C SER A 127 11.40 -8.74 -0.56
N LEU A 128 11.82 -7.48 -0.64
CA LEU A 128 10.94 -6.32 -0.49
C LEU A 128 9.89 -6.26 -1.61
N THR A 129 10.30 -6.42 -2.87
CA THR A 129 9.38 -6.43 -4.02
C THR A 129 8.36 -7.56 -3.90
N LYS A 130 8.79 -8.76 -3.49
CA LYS A 130 7.91 -9.91 -3.30
C LYS A 130 6.89 -9.69 -2.17
N ALA A 131 7.31 -9.04 -1.08
CA ALA A 131 6.40 -8.68 0.01
C ALA A 131 5.35 -7.64 -0.44
N GLN A 132 5.77 -6.63 -1.20
CA GLN A 132 4.87 -5.63 -1.78
C GLN A 132 3.85 -6.25 -2.74
N GLU A 133 4.29 -7.18 -3.60
CA GLU A 133 3.41 -7.89 -4.52
C GLU A 133 2.32 -8.66 -3.77
N LYS A 134 2.69 -9.46 -2.76
CA LYS A 134 1.74 -10.20 -1.92
C LYS A 134 0.73 -9.26 -1.25
N PHE A 135 1.20 -8.11 -0.73
CA PHE A 135 0.33 -7.13 -0.11
C PHE A 135 -0.69 -6.54 -1.08
N VAL A 136 -0.28 -6.24 -2.32
CA VAL A 136 -1.19 -5.78 -3.39
C VAL A 136 -2.19 -6.86 -3.75
N GLN A 137 -1.77 -8.12 -3.86
CA GLN A 137 -2.68 -9.25 -4.13
C GLN A 137 -3.75 -9.38 -3.03
N VAL A 138 -3.37 -9.29 -1.76
CA VAL A 138 -4.32 -9.31 -0.62
C VAL A 138 -5.30 -8.14 -0.71
N LYS A 139 -4.82 -6.92 -0.96
CA LYS A 139 -5.68 -5.74 -1.16
C LYS A 139 -6.69 -5.95 -2.29
N ILE A 140 -6.24 -6.45 -3.44
CA ILE A 140 -7.11 -6.75 -4.57
C ILE A 140 -8.15 -7.80 -4.18
N GLY A 141 -7.76 -8.84 -3.44
CA GLY A 141 -8.67 -9.86 -2.92
C GLY A 141 -9.77 -9.28 -2.04
N ILE A 142 -9.41 -8.42 -1.09
CA ILE A 142 -10.36 -7.72 -0.21
C ILE A 142 -11.34 -6.86 -1.02
N VAL A 143 -10.82 -6.04 -1.94
CA VAL A 143 -11.65 -5.16 -2.77
C VAL A 143 -12.62 -5.99 -3.65
N LYS A 144 -12.14 -7.07 -4.28
CA LYS A 144 -13.00 -7.98 -5.06
C LYS A 144 -14.10 -8.59 -4.19
N GLY A 145 -13.77 -9.06 -2.99
CA GLY A 145 -14.74 -9.61 -2.05
C GLY A 145 -15.81 -8.60 -1.66
N LEU A 146 -15.42 -7.37 -1.34
CA LEU A 146 -16.34 -6.29 -1.00
C LEU A 146 -17.25 -5.93 -2.17
N VAL A 147 -16.70 -5.76 -3.38
CA VAL A 147 -17.47 -5.45 -4.59
C VAL A 147 -18.50 -6.55 -4.85
N ASN A 148 -18.11 -7.82 -4.77
CA ASN A 148 -19.04 -8.95 -4.94
C ASN A 148 -20.16 -8.94 -3.88
N SER A 149 -19.82 -8.69 -2.61
CA SER A 149 -20.79 -8.60 -1.52
C SER A 149 -21.79 -7.45 -1.74
N MET A 150 -21.29 -6.26 -2.11
CA MET A 150 -22.14 -5.10 -2.41
C MET A 150 -23.03 -5.36 -3.62
N GLN A 151 -22.51 -5.99 -4.68
CA GLN A 151 -23.31 -6.37 -5.84
C GLN A 151 -24.43 -7.34 -5.47
N ASN A 152 -24.15 -8.36 -4.64
CA ASN A 152 -25.16 -9.30 -4.18
C ASN A 152 -26.24 -8.61 -3.34
N PHE A 153 -25.83 -7.74 -2.41
CA PHE A 153 -26.75 -6.93 -1.61
C PHE A 153 -27.65 -6.06 -2.50
N ILE A 154 -27.08 -5.32 -3.46
CA ILE A 154 -27.85 -4.46 -4.37
C ILE A 154 -28.86 -5.28 -5.18
N LYS A 155 -28.47 -6.44 -5.72
CA LYS A 155 -29.38 -7.33 -6.45
C LYS A 155 -30.56 -7.78 -5.57
N GLU A 156 -30.29 -8.11 -4.31
CA GLU A 156 -31.34 -8.52 -3.36
C GLU A 156 -32.30 -7.36 -3.04
N GLN A 157 -31.76 -6.15 -2.81
CA GLN A 157 -32.58 -4.96 -2.56
C GLN A 157 -33.40 -4.57 -3.81
N GLN A 158 -32.82 -4.66 -5.01
CA GLN A 158 -33.55 -4.43 -6.28
C GLN A 158 -34.72 -5.42 -6.44
N LYS A 159 -34.53 -6.70 -6.09
CA LYS A 159 -35.63 -7.69 -6.13
C LYS A 159 -36.76 -7.33 -5.17
N LYS A 160 -36.43 -6.93 -3.95
CA LYS A 160 -37.42 -6.47 -2.95
C LYS A 160 -38.18 -5.24 -3.45
N LEU A 161 -37.47 -4.25 -3.99
CA LEU A 161 -38.06 -3.05 -4.55
C LEU A 161 -39.01 -3.36 -5.71
N ASN A 162 -38.60 -4.19 -6.67
CA ASN A 162 -39.44 -4.61 -7.80
C ASN A 162 -40.75 -5.25 -7.33
N ASN A 163 -40.70 -6.13 -6.33
CA ASN A 163 -41.91 -6.76 -5.76
C ASN A 163 -42.85 -5.72 -5.11
N CYS A 164 -42.31 -4.74 -4.37
CA CYS A 164 -43.13 -3.66 -3.82
C CYS A 164 -43.84 -2.84 -4.90
N LEU A 165 -43.16 -2.57 -6.02
CA LEU A 165 -43.72 -1.80 -7.13
C LEU A 165 -44.82 -2.57 -7.87
N GLU A 166 -44.67 -3.88 -8.04
CA GLU A 166 -45.71 -4.74 -8.62
C GLU A 166 -46.98 -4.76 -7.75
N LYS A 167 -46.82 -4.86 -6.42
CA LYS A 167 -47.95 -4.76 -5.49
C LYS A 167 -48.63 -3.40 -5.58
N LEU A 168 -47.86 -2.32 -5.65
CA LEU A 168 -48.37 -0.96 -5.79
C LEU A 168 -49.14 -0.76 -7.11
N ASP A 169 -48.64 -1.30 -8.23
CA ASP A 169 -49.30 -1.27 -9.54
C ASP A 169 -50.62 -2.07 -9.50
N THR A 170 -50.66 -3.17 -8.75
CA THR A 170 -51.88 -3.99 -8.55
C THR A 170 -52.94 -3.21 -7.74
N LEU A 171 -52.55 -2.67 -6.59
CA LEU A 171 -53.41 -1.81 -5.77
C LEU A 171 -53.94 -0.61 -6.55
N SER A 172 -53.08 0.05 -7.33
CA SER A 172 -53.49 1.19 -8.16
C SER A 172 -54.56 0.80 -9.19
N LYS A 173 -54.47 -0.37 -9.80
CA LYS A 173 -55.49 -0.88 -10.75
C LYS A 173 -56.79 -1.22 -10.05
N GLU A 174 -56.71 -1.78 -8.83
CA GLU A 174 -57.89 -2.11 -8.02
C GLU A 174 -58.64 -0.85 -7.60
N ILE A 175 -57.93 0.15 -7.09
CA ILE A 175 -58.51 1.47 -6.77
C ILE A 175 -59.18 2.08 -8.00
N GLN A 176 -58.52 2.05 -9.16
CA GLN A 176 -59.10 2.60 -10.39
C GLN A 176 -60.38 1.86 -10.81
N LYS A 177 -60.42 0.54 -10.67
CA LYS A 177 -61.63 -0.25 -10.94
C LYS A 177 -62.76 0.11 -9.97
N ASP A 178 -62.44 0.29 -8.69
CA ASP A 178 -63.46 0.61 -7.68
C ASP A 178 -63.97 2.06 -7.83
N GLU A 179 -63.11 3.01 -8.20
CA GLU A 179 -63.52 4.36 -8.61
C GLU A 179 -64.45 4.33 -9.84
N GLU A 180 -64.17 3.49 -10.84
CA GLU A 180 -65.05 3.33 -12.01
C GLU A 180 -66.42 2.76 -11.64
N LYS A 181 -66.50 1.82 -10.69
CA LYS A 181 -67.77 1.30 -10.18
C LYS A 181 -68.56 2.37 -9.42
N LEU A 182 -67.90 3.13 -8.54
CA LEU A 182 -68.54 4.22 -7.78
C LEU A 182 -69.06 5.34 -8.70
N ASN A 183 -68.30 5.71 -9.72
CA ASN A 183 -68.73 6.72 -10.70
C ASN A 183 -69.88 6.25 -11.60
N LYS A 184 -70.08 4.94 -11.76
CA LYS A 184 -71.26 4.38 -12.46
C LYS A 184 -72.49 4.32 -11.53
N GLY A 185 -72.33 3.99 -10.25
CA GLY A 185 -73.41 3.99 -9.26
C GLY A 185 -74.04 5.38 -9.04
N ASN A 186 -73.24 6.46 -9.05
CA ASN A 186 -73.76 7.82 -8.88
C ASN A 186 -74.54 8.40 -10.08
N LYS A 187 -74.61 7.70 -11.23
CA LYS A 187 -75.42 8.15 -12.37
C LYS A 187 -76.89 7.70 -12.31
N GLU A 188 -77.25 6.78 -11.42
CA GLU A 188 -78.62 6.27 -11.32
C GLU A 188 -79.45 6.90 -10.19
N GLU A 189 -78.87 7.70 -9.29
CA GLU A 189 -79.58 8.22 -8.10
C GLU A 189 -79.67 9.75 -7.95
N ILE A 190 -79.45 10.56 -9.00
CA ILE A 190 -79.76 12.01 -8.92
C ILE A 190 -80.87 12.35 -9.90
N LYS A 191 -82.10 11.97 -9.53
CA LYS A 191 -83.32 12.68 -9.93
C LYS A 191 -84.03 13.15 -8.68
N GLN A 192 -84.36 14.45 -8.66
CA GLN A 192 -85.20 15.17 -7.68
C GLN A 192 -84.50 15.63 -6.40
N THR A 193 -84.70 16.84 -5.88
CA THR A 193 -85.64 17.94 -6.18
C THR A 193 -85.16 19.22 -5.49
N ASP A 194 -85.47 20.37 -6.09
CA ASP A 194 -85.31 21.71 -5.51
C ASP A 194 -86.03 21.85 -4.16
N ASN A 195 -85.40 22.53 -3.18
CA ASN A 195 -86.13 23.40 -2.26
C ASN A 195 -85.25 24.40 -1.50
N GLU A 196 -85.82 25.60 -1.36
CA GLU A 196 -85.24 26.86 -0.89
C GLU A 196 -85.13 27.00 0.65
N ASN A 197 -84.23 27.94 1.04
CA ASN A 197 -84.34 28.91 2.15
C ASN A 197 -84.35 28.43 3.63
N LYS A 198 -83.38 28.94 4.43
CA LYS A 198 -83.58 30.06 5.39
C LYS A 198 -82.35 30.33 6.28
N ASP A 199 -81.99 31.61 6.38
CA ASP A 199 -81.13 32.26 7.38
C ASP A 199 -81.63 32.10 8.82
N ILE A 200 -80.71 31.95 9.80
CA ILE A 200 -80.87 32.51 11.17
C ILE A 200 -79.50 32.93 11.76
N LYS A 201 -79.44 34.18 12.24
CA LYS A 201 -78.35 34.86 12.96
C LYS A 201 -78.33 34.58 14.47
N ALA A 202 -77.10 34.51 15.00
CA ALA A 202 -76.51 34.95 16.28
C ALA A 202 -77.37 35.35 17.51
N SER A 203 -76.86 34.98 18.70
CA SER A 203 -76.92 35.80 19.93
C SER A 203 -75.79 35.46 20.91
N GLU A 204 -75.06 36.51 21.32
CA GLU A 204 -74.00 36.57 22.34
C GLU A 204 -74.56 36.73 23.78
N LYS A 205 -73.74 36.36 24.79
CA LYS A 205 -73.54 37.01 26.12
C LYS A 205 -72.51 36.18 26.91
N ALA A 206 -71.25 36.57 27.13
CA ALA A 206 -70.65 37.69 27.88
C ALA A 206 -70.69 37.57 29.43
N SER A 207 -69.55 37.23 30.04
CA SER A 207 -68.89 37.92 31.19
C SER A 207 -67.59 37.14 31.54
N ALA A 208 -66.36 37.67 31.36
CA ALA A 208 -65.64 38.73 32.09
C ALA A 208 -65.36 38.31 33.55
N ARG A 209 -64.14 37.92 33.97
CA ARG A 209 -62.93 38.72 34.35
C ARG A 209 -62.07 37.77 35.24
N ASP A 210 -60.76 37.84 35.46
CA ASP A 210 -59.64 38.66 34.98
C ASP A 210 -58.31 37.98 35.40
N ASN A 211 -57.29 38.19 34.55
CA ASN A 211 -55.83 38.04 34.55
C ASN A 211 -55.01 37.53 35.76
N SER A 212 -54.03 36.64 35.49
CA SER A 212 -52.64 36.97 35.06
C SER A 212 -51.91 35.66 34.67
N GLU A 213 -50.89 35.53 33.81
CA GLU A 213 -50.28 36.27 32.70
C GLU A 213 -49.11 35.39 32.22
N ARG A 214 -49.20 34.70 31.05
CA ARG A 214 -48.03 34.33 30.22
C ARG A 214 -48.42 33.86 28.79
N SER A 215 -48.25 34.78 27.83
CA SER A 215 -48.06 34.68 26.37
C SER A 215 -48.30 33.32 25.67
N LYS A 216 -49.36 33.11 24.86
CA LYS A 216 -49.61 33.53 23.44
C LYS A 216 -48.59 32.92 22.43
N ASN A 217 -48.91 32.22 21.32
CA ASN A 217 -50.14 32.01 20.54
C ASN A 217 -50.02 30.81 19.55
N LYS A 218 -51.03 29.94 19.52
CA LYS A 218 -51.62 29.25 18.33
C LYS A 218 -53.14 29.50 18.44
N PRO A 219 -54.00 29.38 17.41
CA PRO A 219 -53.85 29.45 15.95
C PRO A 219 -54.82 30.51 15.33
N ILE A 220 -54.63 30.91 14.07
CA ILE A 220 -55.62 31.73 13.33
C ILE A 220 -56.34 30.83 12.31
N LYS A 221 -57.67 30.76 12.40
CA LYS A 221 -58.55 30.23 11.34
C LYS A 221 -59.03 31.39 10.47
N ASN A 222 -58.81 31.20 9.16
CA ASN A 222 -59.52 31.63 7.95
C ASN A 222 -60.41 32.88 8.01
N ASP A 223 -60.17 33.82 7.07
CA ASP A 223 -61.24 34.11 6.11
C ASP A 223 -60.73 34.68 4.76
N ASP A 224 -61.54 34.38 3.75
CA ASP A 224 -61.76 35.07 2.47
C ASP A 224 -60.92 34.86 1.17
N ARG A 225 -61.65 34.30 0.18
CA ARG A 225 -61.71 34.60 -1.27
C ARG A 225 -60.44 34.54 -2.15
N SER A 226 -60.38 33.51 -2.99
CA SER A 226 -60.71 33.61 -4.44
C SER A 226 -60.04 32.51 -5.29
N SER A 227 -60.86 31.90 -6.14
CA SER A 227 -60.55 31.02 -7.28
C SER A 227 -59.11 31.03 -7.82
N LYS A 228 -58.45 29.87 -7.82
CA LYS A 228 -57.45 29.49 -8.85
C LYS A 228 -57.35 27.96 -8.94
N ASN A 229 -57.65 27.44 -10.12
CA ASN A 229 -57.58 26.04 -10.54
C ASN A 229 -56.50 25.23 -9.81
N ILE A 230 -56.91 24.19 -9.08
CA ILE A 230 -55.99 23.16 -8.58
C ILE A 230 -55.51 22.36 -9.80
N LYS A 231 -54.36 22.76 -10.38
CA LYS A 231 -53.59 21.88 -11.26
C LYS A 231 -53.23 20.65 -10.44
N ARG A 232 -53.86 19.51 -10.72
CA ARG A 232 -53.48 18.19 -10.17
C ARG A 232 -51.98 18.02 -10.40
N LYS A 233 -51.20 17.94 -9.32
CA LYS A 233 -49.77 17.59 -9.41
C LYS A 233 -49.68 16.24 -10.16
N PRO A 234 -48.76 16.07 -11.12
CA PRO A 234 -48.59 14.80 -11.78
C PRO A 234 -48.30 13.72 -10.73
N SER A 235 -48.98 12.58 -10.86
CA SER A 235 -48.84 11.44 -9.95
C SER A 235 -47.37 11.05 -9.82
N VAL A 236 -46.86 11.07 -8.58
CA VAL A 236 -45.49 10.65 -8.20
C VAL A 236 -45.18 9.23 -8.73
N LEU A 237 -46.21 8.40 -8.89
CA LEU A 237 -46.15 7.07 -9.48
C LEU A 237 -45.63 7.08 -10.92
N LYS A 238 -46.05 8.07 -11.72
CA LYS A 238 -45.67 8.19 -13.13
C LYS A 238 -44.19 8.55 -13.26
N THR A 239 -43.71 9.48 -12.43
CA THR A 239 -42.30 9.89 -12.39
C THR A 239 -41.39 8.75 -11.92
N LEU A 240 -41.84 7.92 -10.97
CA LEU A 240 -41.12 6.73 -10.52
C LEU A 240 -41.03 5.64 -11.61
N LYS A 241 -42.12 5.43 -12.35
CA LYS A 241 -42.17 4.44 -13.45
C LYS A 241 -41.27 4.85 -14.62
N GLU A 242 -41.24 6.14 -14.97
CA GLU A 242 -40.34 6.68 -15.99
C GLU A 242 -38.85 6.55 -15.59
N ASN A 243 -38.51 6.80 -14.32
CA ASN A 243 -37.12 6.65 -13.86
C ASN A 243 -36.65 5.20 -13.83
N GLN A 244 -37.52 4.24 -13.54
CA GLN A 244 -37.17 2.82 -13.63
C GLN A 244 -36.97 2.34 -15.07
N GLN A 245 -37.73 2.86 -16.03
CA GLN A 245 -37.52 2.55 -17.44
C GLN A 245 -36.17 3.09 -17.93
N LYS A 246 -35.76 4.29 -17.50
CA LYS A 246 -34.44 4.85 -17.82
C LYS A 246 -33.30 3.96 -17.29
N ILE A 247 -33.39 3.50 -16.05
CA ILE A 247 -32.37 2.62 -15.45
C ILE A 247 -32.29 1.27 -16.19
N ARG A 248 -33.43 0.67 -16.56
CA ARG A 248 -33.45 -0.59 -17.33
C ARG A 248 -32.86 -0.46 -18.74
N LEU A 249 -32.99 0.71 -19.38
CA LEU A 249 -32.41 0.99 -20.69
C LEU A 249 -30.90 1.23 -20.61
N GLU A 250 -30.44 1.93 -19.56
CA GLU A 250 -29.00 2.15 -19.30
C GLU A 250 -28.26 0.85 -18.93
N GLU A 251 -28.92 -0.09 -18.23
CA GLU A 251 -28.35 -1.41 -17.94
C GLU A 251 -28.21 -2.29 -19.20
N LYS A 252 -29.16 -2.21 -20.15
CA LYS A 252 -29.05 -2.91 -21.44
C LYS A 252 -27.98 -2.32 -22.37
N GLY A 253 -27.77 -1.00 -22.34
CA GLY A 253 -26.76 -0.32 -23.17
C GLY A 253 -25.30 -0.52 -22.72
N LYS A 254 -25.04 -1.04 -21.52
CA LYS A 254 -23.68 -1.33 -21.01
C LYS A 254 -23.13 -2.70 -21.42
N ALA A 255 -23.99 -3.63 -21.88
CA ALA A 255 -23.55 -4.93 -22.37
C ALA A 255 -22.87 -4.84 -23.76
N GLU A 256 -23.18 -3.83 -24.58
CA GLU A 256 -22.67 -3.72 -25.96
C GLU A 256 -21.38 -2.91 -26.11
N LYS A 257 -20.90 -2.19 -25.08
CA LYS A 257 -19.76 -1.26 -25.20
C LYS A 257 -18.43 -1.74 -24.60
N THR A 258 -18.25 -3.04 -24.36
CA THR A 258 -16.97 -3.60 -23.88
C THR A 258 -16.37 -4.65 -24.81
N VAL A 259 -16.22 -4.34 -26.10
CA VAL A 259 -15.14 -4.94 -26.92
C VAL A 259 -14.58 -3.91 -27.90
N LYS A 260 -13.65 -3.09 -27.44
CA LYS A 260 -12.56 -2.60 -28.28
C LYS A 260 -11.26 -2.83 -27.51
N LYS A 261 -10.60 -3.95 -27.84
CA LYS A 261 -9.21 -4.24 -27.45
C LYS A 261 -8.35 -3.11 -28.01
N ASP A 262 -7.75 -2.34 -27.11
CA ASP A 262 -6.62 -1.49 -27.44
C ASP A 262 -5.40 -2.38 -27.64
N LYS A 263 -4.70 -2.20 -28.77
CA LYS A 263 -3.48 -2.93 -29.12
C LYS A 263 -2.34 -2.36 -28.26
N GLY A 264 -1.98 -3.06 -27.19
CA GLY A 264 -0.81 -2.77 -26.38
C GLY A 264 0.49 -3.21 -27.08
N MET A 265 1.46 -2.31 -27.03
CA MET A 265 2.86 -2.41 -27.47
C MET A 265 3.54 -3.75 -27.19
N GLU A 266 4.33 -4.21 -28.16
CA GLU A 266 5.37 -5.22 -27.98
C GLU A 266 6.51 -4.66 -27.12
N ILE A 267 7.04 -5.52 -26.24
CA ILE A 267 8.39 -5.43 -25.65
C ILE A 267 9.32 -6.20 -26.58
#